data_AF-A0A1G2ZEK6-F1
#
_entry.id   AF-A0A1G2ZEK6-F1
#
_cell.length_a   1.000
_cell.length_b   1.000
_cell.length_c   1.000
_cell.angle_alpha   90.00
_cell.angle_beta   90.00
_cell.angle_gamma   90.00
#
_symmetry.space_group_name_H-M   'P 1'
#
loop_
_entity.id
_entity.type
_entity.pdbx_description
1 polymer ?
#
loop_
_entity_poly.entity_id
_entity_poly.type
_entity_poly.pdbx_seq_one_letter_code
_entity_poly.pdbx_strand_id
1 'polypeptide(L)'
;MLFVGNRDGRPLSAAQAAELMRGVEPEEIPGLVDELNRRYTANGCPYHIANDGSGYRFLLHSAFHRLRSRFYGRVREARLSQAAVDVLAVVAYQQPLTSEQIGQLRGKPSSHVLSQLVRRGLLRIERRDPKRRTASYFTTDRFLELFGMESLDDLPQSEELDRL
;
A
#
# COMPACT_ATOMS: atom_id res chain seq x y z
N MET A 1 24.15 11.71 5.74
CA MET A 1 22.70 11.53 5.95
C MET A 1 22.49 10.08 6.35
N LEU A 2 21.99 9.82 7.56
CA LEU A 2 21.56 8.48 7.97
C LEU A 2 20.21 8.21 7.32
N PHE A 3 20.14 7.08 6.63
CA PHE A 3 19.18 6.71 5.62
C PHE A 3 17.83 6.37 6.27
N VAL A 4 17.10 7.39 6.71
CA VAL A 4 15.66 7.24 6.91
C VAL A 4 15.09 7.15 5.51
N GLY A 5 14.53 5.99 5.16
CA GLY A 5 13.87 5.76 3.87
C GLY A 5 12.97 6.95 3.52
N ASN A 6 12.82 7.22 2.22
CA ASN A 6 12.08 8.37 1.71
C ASN A 6 10.84 8.68 2.58
N ARG A 7 10.56 9.96 2.85
CA ARG A 7 9.36 10.42 3.60
C ARG A 7 8.07 9.71 3.16
N ASP A 8 8.04 9.23 1.92
CA ASP A 8 6.93 8.52 1.28
C ASP A 8 6.94 6.98 1.50
N GLY A 9 7.88 6.42 2.28
CA GLY A 9 7.97 4.97 2.55
C GLY A 9 8.47 4.12 1.37
N ARG A 10 8.92 4.76 0.29
CA ARG A 10 9.41 4.06 -0.91
C ARG A 10 10.77 3.39 -0.64
N PRO A 11 11.00 2.17 -1.17
CA PRO A 11 12.29 1.51 -1.09
C PRO A 11 13.32 2.30 -1.90
N LEU A 12 14.59 2.27 -1.49
CA LEU A 12 15.67 2.90 -2.25
C LEU A 12 16.43 1.84 -3.06
N SER A 13 16.52 2.00 -4.37
CA SER A 13 17.31 1.09 -5.20
C SER A 13 18.82 1.23 -4.95
N ALA A 14 19.61 0.22 -5.32
CA ALA A 14 21.07 0.29 -5.21
C ALA A 14 21.65 1.47 -6.02
N ALA A 15 21.13 1.68 -7.24
CA ALA A 15 21.53 2.79 -8.09
C ALA A 15 21.26 4.16 -7.43
N GLN A 16 20.08 4.33 -6.86
CA GLN A 16 19.72 5.55 -6.13
C GLN A 16 20.58 5.74 -4.87
N ALA A 17 20.90 4.67 -4.16
CA ALA A 17 21.79 4.73 -3.00
C ALA A 17 23.21 5.16 -3.39
N ALA A 18 23.72 4.60 -4.47
CA ALA A 18 25.03 4.93 -5.04
C ALA A 18 25.10 6.38 -5.51
N GLU A 19 24.10 6.90 -6.22
CA GLU A 19 24.05 8.31 -6.66
C GLU A 19 24.13 9.32 -5.50
N LEU A 20 23.64 8.94 -4.32
CA LEU A 20 23.68 9.78 -3.11
C LEU A 20 25.06 9.75 -2.41
N MET A 21 25.94 8.83 -2.80
CA MET A 21 27.25 8.60 -2.19
C MET A 21 28.37 8.90 -3.20
N ARG A 22 29.39 9.65 -2.79
CA ARG A 22 30.53 9.90 -3.69
C ARG A 22 31.44 8.68 -3.75
N GLY A 23 31.66 8.18 -4.96
CA GLY A 23 32.65 7.12 -5.24
C GLY A 23 32.19 5.74 -4.77
N VAL A 24 30.89 5.47 -4.85
CA VAL A 24 30.30 4.16 -4.55
C VAL A 24 29.54 3.71 -5.77
N GLU A 25 29.81 2.50 -6.24
CA GLU A 25 29.09 1.86 -7.34
C GLU A 25 27.88 1.05 -6.82
N PRO A 26 26.81 0.88 -7.60
CA PRO A 26 25.60 0.15 -7.18
C PRO A 26 25.89 -1.28 -6.70
N GLU A 27 26.90 -1.94 -7.27
CA GLU A 27 27.33 -3.31 -6.94
C GLU A 27 27.98 -3.40 -5.54
N GLU A 28 28.45 -2.28 -4.99
CA GLU A 28 29.08 -2.23 -3.66
C GLU A 28 28.03 -2.09 -2.53
N ILE A 29 26.82 -1.64 -2.87
CA ILE A 29 25.73 -1.38 -1.91
C ILE A 29 25.38 -2.60 -1.05
N PRO A 30 25.21 -3.83 -1.60
CA PRO A 30 24.92 -5.01 -0.77
C PRO A 30 25.97 -5.24 0.32
N GLY A 31 27.26 -5.11 -0.01
CA GLY A 31 28.36 -5.31 0.93
C GLY A 31 28.39 -4.23 2.03
N LEU A 32 28.15 -2.98 1.66
CA LEU A 32 28.05 -1.86 2.61
C LEU A 32 26.85 -2.02 3.55
N VAL A 33 25.72 -2.49 3.03
CA VAL A 33 24.52 -2.78 3.82
C VAL A 33 24.77 -3.90 4.82
N ASP A 34 25.45 -4.97 4.42
CA ASP A 34 25.82 -6.06 5.31
C ASP A 34 26.76 -5.60 6.43
N GLU A 35 27.72 -4.74 6.11
CA GLU A 35 28.61 -4.14 7.12
C GLU A 35 27.84 -3.27 8.12
N LEU A 36 26.92 -2.44 7.64
CA LEU A 36 26.07 -1.63 8.50
C LEU A 36 25.18 -2.49 9.41
N ASN A 37 24.57 -3.55 8.86
CA ASN A 37 23.76 -4.47 9.63
C ASN A 37 24.56 -5.17 10.73
N ARG A 38 25.79 -5.62 10.45
CA ARG A 38 26.70 -6.16 11.48
C ARG A 38 26.94 -5.16 12.61
N ARG A 39 27.17 -3.88 12.29
CA ARG A 39 27.35 -2.81 13.28
C ARG A 39 26.08 -2.55 14.08
N TYR A 40 24.92 -2.52 13.43
CA TYR A 40 23.62 -2.34 14.09
C TYR A 40 23.35 -3.48 15.08
N THR A 41 23.59 -4.73 14.67
CA THR A 41 23.45 -5.89 15.55
C THR A 41 24.42 -5.82 16.73
N ALA A 42 25.69 -5.50 16.49
CA ALA A 42 26.71 -5.40 17.55
C ALA A 42 26.37 -4.30 18.58
N ASN A 43 25.75 -3.21 18.14
CA ASN A 43 25.32 -2.11 19.02
C ASN A 43 23.94 -2.34 19.66
N GLY A 44 23.31 -3.52 19.45
CA GLY A 44 21.98 -3.81 19.97
C GLY A 44 20.88 -2.91 19.39
N CYS A 45 21.10 -2.35 18.20
CA CYS A 45 20.08 -1.53 17.54
C CYS A 45 18.85 -2.38 17.20
N PRO A 46 17.62 -1.87 17.42
CA PRO A 46 16.41 -2.63 17.20
C PRO A 46 15.98 -2.71 15.73
N TYR A 47 16.82 -2.26 14.79
CA TYR A 47 16.50 -2.12 13.37
C TYR A 47 17.64 -2.66 12.50
N HIS A 48 17.30 -3.00 11.26
CA HIS A 48 18.22 -3.47 10.23
C HIS A 48 17.77 -2.97 8.86
N ILE A 49 18.65 -3.03 7.87
CA ILE A 49 18.34 -2.75 6.48
C ILE A 49 18.05 -4.09 5.78
N ALA A 50 16.93 -4.20 5.09
CA ALA A 50 16.55 -5.36 4.30
C ALA A 50 16.38 -4.98 2.82
N ASN A 51 16.63 -5.93 1.93
CA ASN A 51 16.34 -5.84 0.50
C ASN A 51 15.20 -6.81 0.17
N ASP A 52 14.11 -6.31 -0.41
CA ASP A 52 12.92 -7.10 -0.76
C ASP A 52 12.69 -7.21 -2.28
N GLY A 53 13.74 -7.00 -3.08
CA GLY A 53 13.67 -7.03 -4.55
C GLY A 53 13.25 -5.70 -5.16
N SER A 54 12.43 -4.91 -4.47
CA SER A 54 12.07 -3.55 -4.89
C SER A 54 13.07 -2.48 -4.42
N GLY A 55 14.00 -2.85 -3.53
CA GLY A 55 15.08 -2.00 -3.03
C GLY A 55 15.32 -2.19 -1.53
N TYR A 56 16.09 -1.28 -0.94
CA TYR A 56 16.51 -1.30 0.45
C TYR A 56 15.56 -0.50 1.35
N ARG A 57 15.21 -1.07 2.51
CA ARG A 57 14.38 -0.43 3.54
C ARG A 57 14.92 -0.70 4.94
N PHE A 58 14.71 0.25 5.85
CA PHE A 58 14.89 0.02 7.28
C PHE A 58 13.68 -0.70 7.87
N LEU A 59 13.93 -1.82 8.53
CA LEU A 59 12.94 -2.62 9.22
C LEU A 59 13.28 -2.73 10.71
N LEU A 60 12.25 -2.75 11.53
CA LEU A 60 12.38 -3.07 12.94
C LEU A 60 12.52 -4.58 13.11
N HIS A 61 13.45 -5.03 13.94
CA HIS A 61 13.63 -6.43 14.27
C HIS A 61 12.37 -6.96 14.97
N SER A 62 11.99 -8.21 14.66
CA SER A 62 10.68 -8.76 15.02
C SER A 62 10.40 -8.78 16.53
N ALA A 63 11.44 -9.04 17.32
CA ALA A 63 11.46 -8.93 18.78
C ALA A 63 10.95 -7.58 19.32
N PHE A 64 11.11 -6.49 18.58
CA PHE A 64 10.72 -5.14 18.98
C PHE A 64 9.38 -4.69 18.38
N HIS A 65 8.69 -5.51 17.57
CA HIS A 65 7.38 -5.13 16.99
C HIS A 65 6.33 -4.75 18.05
N ARG A 66 6.39 -5.29 19.27
CA ARG A 66 5.49 -4.91 20.37
C ARG A 66 5.62 -3.43 20.79
N LEU A 67 6.78 -2.81 20.58
CA LEU A 67 6.98 -1.37 20.84
C LEU A 67 6.25 -0.50 19.82
N ARG A 68 6.10 -0.97 18.56
CA ARG A 68 5.32 -0.27 17.52
C ARG A 68 3.90 0.03 18.01
N SER A 69 3.29 -0.93 18.71
CA SER A 69 1.92 -0.83 19.25
C SER A 69 1.78 0.22 20.36
N ARG A 70 2.87 0.60 21.03
CA ARG A 70 2.87 1.59 22.12
C ARG A 70 3.14 3.01 21.61
N PHE A 71 4.01 3.16 20.61
CA PHE A 71 4.37 4.48 20.06
C PHE A 71 3.34 5.04 19.09
N TYR A 72 2.75 4.21 18.22
CA TYR A 72 1.81 4.67 17.20
C TYR A 72 0.35 4.63 17.66
N GLY A 73 0.11 4.48 18.96
CA GLY A 73 -1.14 3.92 19.47
C GLY A 73 -1.36 2.54 18.85
N ARG A 74 -2.53 1.93 19.08
CA ARG A 74 -3.00 0.97 18.08
C ARG A 74 -3.06 1.75 16.78
N VAL A 75 -2.10 1.56 15.87
CA VAL A 75 -2.36 1.74 14.44
C VAL A 75 -3.57 0.85 14.25
N ARG A 76 -4.76 1.44 14.30
CA ARG A 76 -5.90 0.88 13.62
C ARG A 76 -5.43 0.94 12.18
N GLU A 77 -4.67 -0.06 11.75
CA GLU A 77 -4.93 -0.69 10.48
C GLU A 77 -6.41 -0.95 10.59
N ALA A 78 -7.19 0.02 10.11
CA ALA A 78 -8.61 0.07 10.37
C ALA A 78 -9.15 -1.01 9.48
N ARG A 79 -9.11 -2.26 9.99
CA ARG A 79 -9.49 -3.48 9.30
C ARG A 79 -10.73 -3.15 8.51
N LEU A 80 -10.62 -3.30 7.20
CA LEU A 80 -11.77 -3.11 6.34
C LEU A 80 -12.83 -4.09 6.83
N SER A 81 -14.03 -3.57 7.10
CA SER A 81 -15.15 -4.45 7.38
C SER A 81 -15.43 -5.28 6.14
N GLN A 82 -16.07 -6.44 6.29
CA GLN A 82 -16.46 -7.26 5.14
C GLN A 82 -17.25 -6.43 4.12
N ALA A 83 -18.18 -5.60 4.60
CA ALA A 83 -18.94 -4.70 3.74
C ALA A 83 -18.08 -3.70 2.96
N ALA A 84 -16.94 -3.27 3.49
CA ALA A 84 -16.00 -2.40 2.79
C ALA A 84 -15.20 -3.17 1.74
N VAL A 85 -14.79 -4.40 2.04
CA VAL A 85 -14.12 -5.29 1.08
C VAL A 85 -15.05 -5.62 -0.09
N ASP A 86 -16.32 -5.98 0.19
CA ASP A 86 -17.30 -6.26 -0.87
C ASP A 86 -17.50 -5.07 -1.82
N VAL A 87 -17.56 -3.85 -1.27
CA VAL A 87 -17.72 -2.63 -2.07
C VAL A 87 -16.46 -2.37 -2.90
N LEU A 88 -15.27 -2.55 -2.33
CA LEU A 88 -14.02 -2.41 -3.05
C LEU A 88 -13.92 -3.40 -4.20
N ALA A 89 -14.29 -4.67 -3.97
CA ALA A 89 -14.31 -5.69 -5.01
C ALA A 89 -15.24 -5.28 -6.17
N VAL A 90 -16.49 -4.92 -5.87
CA VAL A 90 -17.45 -4.48 -6.90
C VAL A 90 -16.90 -3.32 -7.73
N VAL A 91 -16.28 -2.32 -7.09
CA VAL A 91 -15.71 -1.17 -7.82
C VAL A 91 -14.46 -1.58 -8.61
N ALA A 92 -13.57 -2.40 -8.04
CA ALA A 92 -12.33 -2.82 -8.71
C ALA A 92 -12.61 -3.60 -10.01
N TYR A 93 -13.61 -4.50 -10.01
CA TYR A 93 -13.96 -5.31 -11.19
C TYR A 93 -14.77 -4.58 -12.26
N GLN A 94 -15.55 -3.56 -11.90
CA GLN A 94 -16.55 -2.98 -12.80
C GLN A 94 -16.49 -1.46 -12.90
N GLN A 95 -15.46 -0.81 -12.37
CA GLN A 95 -15.29 0.63 -12.53
C GLN A 95 -15.29 1.05 -14.01
N PRO A 96 -15.96 2.16 -14.37
CA PRO A 96 -16.62 3.13 -13.50
C PRO A 96 -18.06 2.76 -13.09
N LEU A 97 -18.38 2.84 -11.79
CA LEU A 97 -19.75 2.64 -11.27
C LEU A 97 -20.28 3.82 -10.45
N THR A 98 -21.58 4.05 -10.52
CA THR A 98 -22.29 5.02 -9.65
C THR A 98 -22.70 4.39 -8.32
N SER A 99 -22.99 5.22 -7.31
CA SER A 99 -23.44 4.71 -6.00
C SER A 99 -24.72 3.88 -6.08
N GLU A 100 -25.57 4.15 -7.07
CA GLU A 100 -26.83 3.43 -7.29
C GLU A 100 -26.56 2.03 -7.87
N GLN A 101 -25.75 1.95 -8.93
CA GLN A 101 -25.34 0.67 -9.53
C GLN A 101 -24.64 -0.24 -8.51
N ILE A 102 -23.74 0.32 -7.69
CA ILE A 102 -23.06 -0.44 -6.62
C ILE A 102 -24.09 -0.97 -5.61
N GLY A 103 -25.10 -0.16 -5.28
CA GLY A 103 -26.17 -0.57 -4.38
C GLY A 103 -27.01 -1.73 -4.95
N GLN A 104 -27.32 -1.68 -6.25
CA GLN A 104 -28.05 -2.72 -6.97
C GLN A 104 -27.26 -4.03 -7.02
N LEU A 105 -25.99 -3.99 -7.42
CA LEU A 105 -25.12 -5.18 -7.47
C LEU A 105 -24.95 -5.86 -6.11
N ARG A 106 -24.93 -5.08 -5.02
CA ARG A 106 -24.81 -5.60 -3.65
C ARG A 106 -26.14 -5.98 -3.01
N GLY A 107 -27.27 -5.66 -3.66
CA GLY A 107 -28.61 -5.81 -3.09
C GLY A 107 -28.89 -4.93 -1.86
N LYS A 108 -28.04 -3.93 -1.55
CA LYS A 108 -28.21 -3.02 -0.39
C LYS A 108 -27.50 -1.67 -0.56
N PRO A 109 -28.01 -0.59 0.06
CA PRO A 109 -27.38 0.73 -0.01
C PRO A 109 -25.93 0.72 0.49
N SER A 110 -25.03 1.36 -0.27
CA SER A 110 -23.58 1.37 0.00
C SER A 110 -23.00 2.77 0.21
N SER A 111 -23.84 3.81 0.29
CA SER A 111 -23.43 5.23 0.33
C SER A 111 -22.48 5.57 1.48
N HIS A 112 -22.75 5.07 2.69
CA HIS A 112 -21.90 5.31 3.85
C HIS A 112 -20.51 4.68 3.67
N VAL A 113 -20.46 3.44 3.20
CA VAL A 113 -19.22 2.70 2.98
C VAL A 113 -18.39 3.35 1.88
N LEU A 114 -19.02 3.78 0.78
CA LEU A 114 -18.37 4.54 -0.29
C LEU A 114 -17.76 5.84 0.23
N SER A 115 -18.49 6.61 1.04
CA SER A 115 -17.95 7.84 1.63
C SER A 115 -16.74 7.56 2.53
N GLN A 116 -16.78 6.49 3.32
CA GLN A 116 -15.64 6.08 4.15
C GLN A 116 -14.42 5.66 3.31
N LEU A 117 -14.63 4.87 2.26
CA LEU A 117 -13.55 4.42 1.37
C LEU A 117 -12.90 5.59 0.62
N VAL A 118 -13.69 6.59 0.21
CA VAL A 118 -13.17 7.83 -0.38
C VAL A 118 -12.36 8.65 0.63
N ARG A 119 -12.85 8.83 1.86
CA ARG A 119 -12.09 9.51 2.92
C ARG A 119 -10.78 8.82 3.27
N ARG A 120 -10.72 7.50 3.12
CA ARG A 120 -9.51 6.69 3.30
C ARG A 120 -8.61 6.67 2.07
N GLY A 121 -9.01 7.31 0.97
CA GLY A 121 -8.25 7.35 -0.27
C GLY A 121 -8.13 6.01 -0.99
N LEU A 122 -9.00 5.04 -0.69
CA LEU A 122 -9.07 3.75 -1.41
C LEU A 122 -9.96 3.83 -2.65
N LEU A 123 -10.89 4.79 -2.65
CA LEU A 123 -11.70 5.14 -3.81
C LEU A 123 -11.57 6.64 -4.10
N ARG A 124 -11.79 7.01 -5.34
CA ARG A 124 -11.91 8.40 -5.80
C ARG A 124 -13.20 8.58 -6.58
N ILE A 125 -13.67 9.83 -6.65
CA ILE A 125 -14.90 10.20 -7.34
C ILE A 125 -14.54 11.03 -8.58
N GLU A 126 -15.10 10.68 -9.72
CA GLU A 126 -15.13 11.56 -10.90
C GLU A 126 -16.57 11.92 -11.29
N ARG A 127 -16.74 13.12 -11.84
CA ARG A 127 -18.00 13.58 -12.41
C ARG A 127 -17.80 13.70 -13.91
N ARG A 128 -18.36 12.75 -14.66
CA ARG A 128 -18.17 12.63 -16.12
C ARG A 128 -18.82 13.75 -16.92
N ASP A 129 -19.82 14.44 -16.36
CA ASP A 129 -20.55 15.52 -17.00
C ASP A 129 -20.95 16.58 -15.95
N PRO A 130 -20.60 17.88 -16.12
CA PRO A 130 -21.05 18.95 -15.24
C PRO A 130 -22.58 19.06 -15.11
N LYS A 131 -23.33 18.61 -16.13
CA LYS A 131 -24.81 18.62 -16.15
C LYS A 131 -25.42 17.40 -15.47
N ARG A 132 -24.74 16.25 -15.43
CA ARG A 132 -25.21 15.07 -14.67
C ARG A 132 -24.66 15.12 -13.25
N ARG A 133 -25.55 15.19 -12.26
CA ARG A 133 -25.19 15.17 -10.83
C ARG A 133 -24.59 13.84 -10.33
N THR A 134 -24.43 12.84 -11.20
CA THR A 134 -24.07 11.48 -10.78
C THR A 134 -22.56 11.27 -10.79
N ALA A 135 -22.01 11.08 -9.59
CA ALA A 135 -20.62 10.71 -9.36
C ALA A 135 -20.36 9.22 -9.70
N SER A 136 -19.24 8.95 -10.38
CA SER A 136 -18.70 7.61 -10.58
C SER A 136 -17.50 7.37 -9.68
N TYR A 137 -17.34 6.13 -9.22
CA TYR A 137 -16.29 5.71 -8.31
C TYR A 137 -15.23 4.88 -9.05
N PHE A 138 -13.97 5.07 -8.64
CA PHE A 138 -12.80 4.36 -9.14
C PHE A 138 -11.88 4.02 -7.97
N THR A 139 -11.09 2.96 -8.10
CA THR A 139 -9.96 2.64 -7.22
C THR A 139 -8.81 3.65 -7.42
N THR A 140 -7.86 3.62 -6.49
CA THR A 140 -6.70 4.51 -6.43
C THR A 140 -5.41 3.71 -6.35
N ASP A 141 -4.27 4.36 -6.52
CA ASP A 141 -2.97 3.71 -6.34
C ASP A 141 -2.79 3.15 -4.92
N ARG A 142 -3.34 3.84 -3.92
CA ARG A 142 -3.38 3.35 -2.53
C ARG A 142 -4.13 2.02 -2.39
N PHE A 143 -5.16 1.78 -3.20
CA PHE A 143 -5.82 0.47 -3.23
C PHE A 143 -4.84 -0.60 -3.73
N LEU A 144 -4.14 -0.37 -4.84
CA LEU A 144 -3.15 -1.31 -5.38
C LEU A 144 -2.05 -1.61 -4.35
N GLU A 145 -1.49 -0.57 -3.71
CA GLU A 145 -0.50 -0.70 -2.66
C GLU A 145 -1.00 -1.52 -1.46
N LEU A 146 -2.25 -1.30 -1.03
CA LEU A 146 -2.82 -1.99 0.13
C LEU A 146 -3.04 -3.49 -0.14
N PHE A 147 -3.37 -3.84 -1.38
CA PHE A 147 -3.63 -5.22 -1.78
C PHE A 147 -2.42 -5.91 -2.43
N GLY A 148 -1.27 -5.21 -2.54
CA GLY A 148 -0.04 -5.77 -3.08
C GLY A 148 -0.11 -6.08 -4.58
N MET A 149 -0.87 -5.29 -5.34
CA MET A 149 -1.03 -5.42 -6.80
C MET A 149 -0.24 -4.33 -7.51
N GLU A 150 0.28 -4.63 -8.70
CA GLU A 150 0.93 -3.64 -9.58
C GLU A 150 -0.11 -2.98 -10.49
N SER A 151 -1.17 -3.71 -10.85
CA SER A 151 -2.24 -3.24 -11.73
C SER A 151 -3.60 -3.84 -11.36
N LEU A 152 -4.67 -3.33 -11.98
CA LEU A 152 -5.99 -3.96 -11.85
C LEU A 152 -6.13 -5.24 -12.69
N ASP A 153 -5.20 -5.48 -13.62
CA ASP A 153 -5.17 -6.71 -14.42
C ASP A 153 -4.71 -7.91 -13.58
N ASP A 154 -4.11 -7.66 -12.41
CA ASP A 154 -3.72 -8.68 -11.42
C ASP A 154 -4.92 -9.23 -10.62
N LEU A 155 -6.13 -8.67 -10.84
CA LEU A 155 -7.33 -9.17 -10.20
C LEU A 155 -7.70 -10.56 -10.74
N PRO A 156 -8.10 -11.51 -9.85
CA PRO A 156 -8.53 -12.84 -10.27
C PRO A 156 -9.61 -12.75 -11.34
N GLN A 157 -9.44 -13.43 -12.46
CA GLN A 157 -10.44 -13.36 -13.53
C GLN A 157 -11.73 -14.05 -13.09
N SER A 158 -12.87 -13.58 -13.60
CA SER A 158 -14.19 -14.10 -13.23
C SER A 158 -14.33 -15.62 -13.42
N GLU A 159 -13.58 -16.23 -14.35
CA GLU A 159 -13.57 -17.68 -14.57
C GLU A 159 -12.92 -18.47 -13.41
N GLU A 160 -12.10 -17.82 -12.58
CA GLU A 160 -11.46 -18.42 -11.40
C GLU A 160 -12.35 -18.33 -10.15
N LEU A 161 -13.27 -17.36 -10.08
CA LEU A 161 -14.20 -17.19 -8.95
C LEU A 161 -15.28 -18.28 -8.90
N ASP A 162 -15.69 -18.84 -10.04
CA ASP A 162 -16.68 -19.94 -10.09
C ASP A 162 -16.11 -21.29 -9.60
N ARG A 163 -14.79 -21.36 -9.34
CA ARG A 163 -14.09 -22.58 -8.87
C ARG A 163 -13.75 -22.58 -7.38
N LEU A 164 -14.08 -21.51 -6.64
CA LEU A 164 -13.89 -21.37 -5.19
C LEU A 164 -15.19 -21.55 -4.42
#